data_AF-A0A7L4TLZ4-F1
#
_entry.id   AF-A0A7L4TLZ4-F1
#
_cell.length_a   1.000
_cell.length_b   1.000
_cell.length_c   1.000
_cell.angle_alpha   90.00
_cell.angle_beta   90.00
_cell.angle_gamma   90.00
#
_symmetry.space_group_name_H-M   'P 1'
#
loop_
_entity.id
_entity.type
_entity.pdbx_description
1 polymer ?
#
loop_
_entity_poly.entity_id
_entity_poly.type
_entity_poly.pdbx_seq_one_letter_code
_entity_poly.pdbx_strand_id
1 'polypeptide(L)'
;KFRDKQEMRDLVQSTLPEKEVLGYGDELLHAPCGAYYVKEEIGLKDEEVLNAIRYHTTGKPDMTLLEKVVFLADYIEPGRQFKGVSEVRELSEKDLDEAIIKSLENTITFLMKRRQPVYPDTLNTYNQLIKTKRSLDK
;
A
#
# COMPACT_ATOMS: atom_id res chain seq x y z
N LYS A 1 -9.19 -8.91 13.16
CA LYS A 1 -8.38 -9.52 12.07
C LYS A 1 -9.09 -10.80 11.66
N PHE A 2 -9.47 -10.93 10.38
CA PHE A 2 -10.48 -11.92 9.94
C PHE A 2 -9.92 -13.26 9.45
N ARG A 3 -8.60 -13.39 9.21
CA ARG A 3 -7.95 -14.64 8.78
C ARG A 3 -6.71 -14.94 9.62
N ASP A 4 -6.40 -16.22 9.78
CA ASP A 4 -5.24 -16.66 10.54
C ASP A 4 -3.94 -16.28 9.81
N LYS A 5 -2.91 -15.94 10.59
CA LYS A 5 -1.63 -15.51 10.01
C LYS A 5 -0.91 -16.66 9.31
N GLN A 6 -0.94 -17.87 9.88
CA GLN A 6 -0.29 -19.02 9.28
C GLN A 6 -0.99 -19.40 7.98
N GLU A 7 -2.34 -19.39 7.97
CA GLU A 7 -3.14 -19.58 6.75
C GLU A 7 -2.71 -18.62 5.63
N MET A 8 -2.58 -17.33 5.91
CA MET A 8 -2.14 -16.35 4.92
C MET A 8 -0.69 -16.58 4.46
N ARG A 9 0.20 -16.98 5.37
CA ARG A 9 1.60 -17.30 5.01
C ARG A 9 1.67 -18.50 4.07
N ASP A 10 0.89 -19.54 4.35
CA ASP A 10 0.83 -20.75 3.54
C ASP A 10 0.25 -20.44 2.15
N LEU A 11 -0.78 -19.59 2.07
CA LEU A 11 -1.35 -19.11 0.80
C LEU A 11 -0.30 -18.35 -0.03
N VAL A 12 0.41 -17.38 0.57
CA VAL A 12 1.48 -16.64 -0.12
C VAL A 12 2.58 -17.58 -0.62
N GLN A 13 2.99 -18.54 0.21
CA GLN A 13 4.08 -19.46 -0.12
C GLN A 13 3.71 -20.41 -1.26
N SER A 14 2.46 -20.89 -1.30
CA SER A 14 2.01 -21.93 -2.22
C SER A 14 1.44 -21.39 -3.53
N THR A 15 0.76 -20.23 -3.49
CA THR A 15 -0.13 -19.80 -4.58
C THR A 15 0.20 -18.43 -5.13
N LEU A 16 0.53 -17.46 -4.27
CA LEU A 16 0.66 -16.06 -4.70
C LEU A 16 2.05 -15.74 -5.27
N PRO A 17 2.16 -14.80 -6.23
CA PRO A 17 3.44 -14.37 -6.78
C PRO A 17 4.27 -13.51 -5.82
N GLU A 18 3.64 -12.81 -4.87
CA GLU A 18 4.29 -11.85 -3.96
C GLU A 18 5.08 -12.52 -2.81
N LYS A 19 5.81 -13.61 -3.08
CA LYS A 19 6.51 -14.41 -2.05
C LYS A 19 7.44 -13.60 -1.15
N GLU A 20 8.05 -12.57 -1.71
CA GLU A 20 8.96 -11.67 -0.99
C GLU A 20 8.32 -11.06 0.26
N VAL A 21 7.00 -10.82 0.29
CA VAL A 21 6.32 -10.18 1.44
C VAL A 21 6.48 -10.98 2.75
N LEU A 22 6.76 -12.30 2.67
CA LEU A 22 6.96 -13.18 3.83
C LEU A 22 8.11 -12.72 4.74
N GLY A 23 9.07 -11.96 4.21
CA GLY A 23 10.24 -11.44 4.92
C GLY A 23 10.07 -10.06 5.55
N TYR A 24 8.94 -9.37 5.31
CA TYR A 24 8.77 -7.94 5.66
C TYR A 24 7.71 -7.66 6.72
N GLY A 25 7.09 -8.71 7.27
CA GLY A 25 6.16 -8.65 8.39
C GLY A 25 4.73 -9.06 8.01
N ASP A 26 4.06 -9.73 8.94
CA ASP A 26 2.72 -10.31 8.68
C ASP A 26 1.66 -9.27 8.33
N GLU A 27 1.88 -8.00 8.68
CA GLU A 27 0.97 -6.91 8.33
C GLU A 27 0.87 -6.70 6.82
N LEU A 28 1.84 -7.12 6.01
CA LEU A 28 1.75 -7.00 4.55
C LEU A 28 0.91 -8.09 3.90
N LEU A 29 0.70 -9.24 4.56
CA LEU A 29 0.06 -10.41 3.97
C LEU A 29 -1.40 -10.15 3.57
N HIS A 30 -2.10 -9.31 4.32
CA HIS A 30 -3.54 -9.15 4.16
C HIS A 30 -3.95 -8.50 2.83
N ALA A 31 -3.07 -7.70 2.21
CA ALA A 31 -3.37 -7.06 0.94
C ALA A 31 -3.42 -8.05 -0.24
N PRO A 32 -2.34 -8.80 -0.56
CA PRO A 32 -2.38 -9.80 -1.62
C PRO A 32 -3.33 -10.97 -1.30
N CYS A 33 -3.37 -11.44 -0.04
CA CYS A 33 -4.32 -12.47 0.36
C CYS A 33 -5.77 -12.00 0.27
N GLY A 34 -6.06 -10.75 0.66
CA GLY A 34 -7.40 -10.16 0.56
C GLY A 34 -7.87 -10.09 -0.89
N ALA A 35 -7.01 -9.67 -1.81
CA ALA A 35 -7.32 -9.69 -3.24
C ALA A 35 -7.61 -11.11 -3.74
N TYR A 36 -6.84 -12.11 -3.32
CA TYR A 36 -7.09 -13.51 -3.63
C TYR A 36 -8.44 -14.00 -3.08
N TYR A 37 -8.72 -13.80 -1.79
CA TYR A 37 -9.96 -14.28 -1.18
C TYR A 37 -11.20 -13.61 -1.76
N VAL A 38 -11.18 -12.31 -2.01
CA VAL A 38 -12.33 -11.62 -2.63
C VAL A 38 -12.56 -12.12 -4.06
N LYS A 39 -11.50 -12.47 -4.80
CA LYS A 39 -11.62 -13.11 -6.11
C LYS A 39 -12.25 -14.50 -6.02
N GLU A 40 -11.73 -15.36 -5.16
CA GLU A 40 -12.13 -16.77 -5.10
C GLU A 40 -13.45 -17.01 -4.34
N GLU A 41 -13.68 -16.29 -3.24
CA GLU A 41 -14.85 -16.52 -2.35
C GLU A 41 -16.07 -15.68 -2.76
N ILE A 42 -15.86 -14.47 -3.28
CA ILE A 42 -16.93 -13.54 -3.66
C ILE A 42 -17.13 -13.51 -5.19
N GLY A 43 -16.16 -14.01 -5.95
CA GLY A 43 -16.25 -14.06 -7.41
C GLY A 43 -16.00 -12.69 -8.08
N LEU A 44 -15.31 -11.77 -7.41
CA LEU A 44 -14.91 -10.49 -8.01
C LEU A 44 -13.91 -10.72 -9.14
N LYS A 45 -14.18 -10.18 -10.33
CA LYS A 45 -13.36 -10.36 -11.54
C LYS A 45 -12.73 -9.07 -12.07
N ASP A 46 -13.05 -7.94 -11.45
CA ASP A 46 -12.51 -6.64 -11.86
C ASP A 46 -11.06 -6.54 -11.40
N GLU A 47 -10.11 -6.65 -12.34
CA GLU A 47 -8.68 -6.61 -12.04
C GLU A 47 -8.21 -5.23 -11.59
N GLU A 48 -8.90 -4.14 -11.95
CA GLU A 48 -8.57 -2.81 -11.45
C GLU A 48 -8.87 -2.72 -9.94
N VAL A 49 -10.04 -3.22 -9.53
CA VAL A 49 -10.43 -3.29 -8.11
C VAL A 49 -9.53 -4.27 -7.34
N LEU A 50 -9.25 -5.45 -7.90
CA LEU A 50 -8.38 -6.44 -7.28
C LEU A 50 -6.95 -5.91 -7.08
N ASN A 51 -6.41 -5.16 -8.04
CA ASN A 51 -5.11 -4.51 -7.89
C ASN A 51 -5.13 -3.40 -6.83
N ALA A 52 -6.19 -2.61 -6.77
CA ALA A 52 -6.34 -1.61 -5.71
C ALA A 52 -6.32 -2.25 -4.31
N ILE A 53 -6.95 -3.42 -4.13
CA ILE A 53 -6.86 -4.20 -2.89
C ILE A 53 -5.45 -4.78 -2.71
N ARG A 54 -4.84 -5.34 -3.75
CA ARG A 54 -3.53 -6.02 -3.68
C ARG A 54 -2.42 -5.08 -3.23
N TYR A 55 -2.44 -3.82 -3.69
CA TYR A 55 -1.34 -2.88 -3.50
C TYR A 55 -1.63 -1.77 -2.48
N HIS A 56 -2.77 -1.77 -1.78
CA HIS A 56 -3.12 -0.66 -0.87
C HIS A 56 -2.18 -0.48 0.32
N THR A 57 -1.40 -1.51 0.70
CA THR A 57 -0.46 -1.42 1.84
C THR A 57 0.92 -0.94 1.43
N THR A 58 1.43 -1.46 0.31
CA THR A 58 2.81 -1.22 -0.12
C THR A 58 2.93 -0.12 -1.16
N GLY A 59 1.85 0.15 -1.88
CA GLY A 59 1.90 0.80 -3.18
C GLY A 59 2.56 -0.11 -4.24
N LYS A 60 2.61 0.41 -5.47
CA LYS A 60 3.50 -0.08 -6.53
C LYS A 60 3.92 1.08 -7.43
N PRO A 61 5.04 0.99 -8.17
CA PRO A 61 5.31 1.93 -9.25
C PRO A 61 4.12 2.04 -10.22
N ASP A 62 3.89 3.25 -10.73
CA ASP A 62 2.85 3.54 -11.72
C ASP A 62 1.45 3.09 -11.25
N MET A 63 1.06 3.48 -10.02
CA MET A 63 -0.30 3.25 -9.54
C MET A 63 -1.35 3.92 -10.44
N THR A 64 -2.42 3.18 -10.74
CA THR A 64 -3.63 3.74 -11.36
C THR A 64 -4.31 4.71 -10.40
N LEU A 65 -5.27 5.49 -10.91
CA LEU A 65 -6.02 6.42 -10.08
C LEU A 65 -6.76 5.68 -8.94
N LEU A 66 -7.37 4.53 -9.23
CA LEU A 66 -8.08 3.75 -8.21
C LEU A 66 -7.12 3.22 -7.13
N GLU A 67 -5.97 2.69 -7.53
CA GLU A 67 -4.94 2.21 -6.60
C GLU A 67 -4.46 3.34 -5.68
N LYS A 68 -4.18 4.53 -6.25
CA LYS A 68 -3.80 5.74 -5.51
C LYS A 68 -4.87 6.14 -4.48
N VAL A 69 -6.14 6.16 -4.90
CA VAL A 69 -7.27 6.54 -4.04
C VAL A 69 -7.42 5.56 -2.88
N VAL A 70 -7.41 4.24 -3.14
CA VAL A 70 -7.58 3.22 -2.09
C VAL A 70 -6.38 3.21 -1.13
N PHE A 71 -5.15 3.30 -1.67
CA PHE A 71 -3.93 3.41 -0.87
C PHE A 71 -3.99 4.60 0.10
N LEU A 72 -4.32 5.80 -0.40
CA LEU A 72 -4.35 6.98 0.44
C LEU A 72 -5.53 6.95 1.41
N ALA A 73 -6.69 6.47 0.99
CA ALA A 73 -7.89 6.38 1.82
C ALA A 73 -7.66 5.55 3.09
N ASP A 74 -6.98 4.39 3.01
CA ASP A 74 -6.63 3.59 4.20
C ASP A 74 -5.75 4.37 5.20
N TYR A 75 -4.88 5.23 4.68
CA TYR A 75 -3.98 6.04 5.49
C TYR A 75 -4.68 7.23 6.17
N ILE A 76 -5.64 7.86 5.51
CA ILE A 76 -6.24 9.14 5.96
C ILE A 76 -7.68 9.04 6.48
N GLU A 77 -8.31 7.87 6.46
CA GLU A 77 -9.71 7.72 6.87
C GLU A 77 -9.99 8.34 8.26
N PRO A 78 -11.19 8.90 8.52
CA PRO A 78 -11.47 9.73 9.70
C PRO A 78 -11.14 9.09 11.07
N GLY A 79 -11.20 7.77 11.17
CA GLY A 79 -10.84 6.97 12.35
C GLY A 79 -9.34 6.91 12.64
N ARG A 80 -8.46 7.22 11.68
CA ARG A 80 -7.00 7.25 11.90
C ARG A 80 -6.60 8.44 12.76
N GLN A 81 -5.87 8.14 13.83
CA GLN A 81 -5.37 9.11 14.82
C GLN A 81 -3.88 8.86 15.07
N PHE A 82 -2.99 9.55 14.36
CA PHE A 82 -1.55 9.47 14.57
C PHE A 82 -0.82 10.74 14.11
N LYS A 83 0.40 10.95 14.60
CA LYS A 83 1.20 12.14 14.25
C LYS A 83 1.49 12.17 12.74
N GLY A 84 1.08 13.25 12.08
CA GLY A 84 1.30 13.48 10.65
C GLY A 84 0.07 13.22 9.77
N VAL A 85 -0.99 12.58 10.27
CA VAL A 85 -2.19 12.28 9.45
C VAL A 85 -2.91 13.55 8.97
N SER A 86 -2.98 14.60 9.80
CA SER A 86 -3.67 15.85 9.44
C SER A 86 -3.01 16.57 8.27
N GLU A 87 -1.68 16.59 8.22
CA GLU A 87 -0.92 17.16 7.11
C GLU A 87 -1.23 16.42 5.80
N VAL A 88 -1.29 15.08 5.85
CA VAL A 88 -1.62 14.27 4.66
C VAL A 88 -3.06 14.51 4.20
N ARG A 89 -4.02 14.67 5.12
CA ARG A 89 -5.41 15.05 4.80
C ARG A 89 -5.49 16.43 4.14
N GLU A 90 -4.73 17.40 4.62
CA GLU A 90 -4.71 18.74 3.99
C GLU A 90 -4.06 18.73 2.60
N LEU A 91 -3.04 17.89 2.40
CA LEU A 91 -2.43 17.68 1.09
C LEU A 91 -3.37 16.96 0.12
N SER A 92 -4.16 15.98 0.59
CA SER A 92 -5.04 15.19 -0.27
C SER A 92 -6.14 16.01 -0.95
N GLU A 93 -6.56 17.12 -0.33
CA GLU A 93 -7.50 18.08 -0.92
C GLU A 93 -6.88 18.95 -2.03
N LYS A 94 -5.55 18.95 -2.16
CA LYS A 94 -4.80 19.81 -3.09
C LYS A 94 -4.14 19.02 -4.20
N ASP A 95 -3.45 17.94 -3.85
CA ASP A 95 -2.68 17.11 -4.77
C ASP A 95 -2.57 15.68 -4.20
N LEU A 96 -3.20 14.74 -4.90
CA LEU A 96 -3.23 13.32 -4.53
C LEU A 96 -1.82 12.71 -4.46
N ASP A 97 -0.94 13.06 -5.40
CA ASP A 97 0.40 12.50 -5.48
C ASP A 97 1.30 13.07 -4.37
N GLU A 98 1.19 14.36 -4.02
CA GLU A 98 1.88 14.91 -2.84
C GLU A 98 1.44 14.23 -1.55
N ALA A 99 0.14 14.00 -1.38
CA ALA A 99 -0.38 13.31 -0.21
C ALA A 99 0.15 11.87 -0.11
N ILE A 100 0.21 11.15 -1.23
CA ILE A 100 0.79 9.80 -1.29
C ILE A 100 2.28 9.83 -0.99
N ILE A 101 3.05 10.74 -1.61
CA ILE A 101 4.48 10.91 -1.32
C ILE A 101 4.69 11.11 0.18
N LYS A 102 3.94 12.03 0.80
CA LYS A 102 4.05 12.31 2.23
C LYS A 102 3.68 11.12 3.11
N SER A 103 2.65 10.36 2.74
CA SER A 103 2.26 9.14 3.46
C SER A 103 3.34 8.04 3.39
N LEU A 104 4.01 7.91 2.24
CA LEU A 104 5.13 6.99 2.03
C LEU A 104 6.35 7.43 2.85
N GLU A 105 6.70 8.72 2.85
CA GLU A 105 7.78 9.28 3.68
C GLU A 105 7.56 8.98 5.17
N ASN A 106 6.34 9.22 5.66
CA ASN A 106 5.97 8.95 7.04
C ASN A 106 6.12 7.46 7.37
N THR A 107 5.64 6.58 6.47
CA THR A 107 5.71 5.11 6.63
C THR A 107 7.16 4.61 6.65
N ILE A 108 7.96 5.01 5.67
CA ILE A 108 9.38 4.64 5.57
C ILE A 108 10.14 5.13 6.80
N THR A 109 9.95 6.40 7.19
CA THR A 109 10.60 6.98 8.37
C THR A 109 10.23 6.23 9.65
N PHE A 110 8.96 5.84 9.80
CA PHE A 110 8.47 5.07 10.94
C PHE A 110 9.14 3.69 11.02
N LEU A 111 9.19 2.95 9.90
CA LEU A 111 9.83 1.63 9.83
C LEU A 111 11.33 1.73 10.14
N MET A 112 12.02 2.72 9.55
CA MET A 112 13.45 2.96 9.80
C MET A 112 13.75 3.27 11.27
N LYS A 113 12.92 4.11 11.92
CA LYS A 113 13.06 4.40 13.36
C LYS A 113 12.90 3.17 14.24
N ARG A 114 12.09 2.20 13.79
CA ARG A 114 11.88 0.92 14.47
C ARG A 114 12.86 -0.18 14.05
N ARG A 115 13.82 0.12 13.15
CA ARG A 115 14.74 -0.86 12.55
C ARG A 115 14.01 -2.04 11.92
N GLN A 116 12.84 -1.78 11.33
CA GLN A 116 12.07 -2.75 10.57
C GLN A 116 12.40 -2.64 9.07
N PRO A 117 12.35 -3.75 8.33
CA PRO A 117 12.60 -3.73 6.89
C PRO A 117 11.52 -2.92 6.17
N VAL A 118 11.92 -2.20 5.13
CA VAL A 118 11.01 -1.48 4.23
C VAL A 118 10.83 -2.33 2.98
N TYR A 119 9.59 -2.64 2.63
CA TYR A 119 9.32 -3.44 1.42
C TYR A 119 9.79 -2.68 0.16
N PRO A 120 10.49 -3.33 -0.79
CA PRO A 120 11.08 -2.65 -1.93
C PRO A 120 10.09 -1.80 -2.72
N ASP A 121 8.87 -2.30 -2.96
CA ASP A 121 7.89 -1.55 -3.74
C ASP A 121 7.37 -0.30 -3.05
N THR A 122 7.37 -0.24 -1.72
CA THR A 122 7.09 1.01 -0.99
C THR A 122 8.12 2.08 -1.32
N LEU A 123 9.40 1.71 -1.34
CA LEU A 123 10.47 2.63 -1.71
C LEU A 123 10.47 2.95 -3.21
N ASN A 124 10.19 1.96 -4.07
CA ASN A 124 10.11 2.15 -5.52
C ASN A 124 8.96 3.08 -5.90
N THR A 125 7.80 2.94 -5.25
CA THR A 125 6.64 3.82 -5.43
C THR A 125 7.00 5.26 -5.08
N TYR A 126 7.62 5.47 -3.92
CA TYR A 126 8.10 6.79 -3.51
C TYR A 126 9.06 7.39 -4.55
N ASN A 127 10.07 6.62 -4.96
CA ASN A 127 11.06 7.07 -5.94
C ASN A 127 10.44 7.40 -7.31
N GLN A 128 9.47 6.61 -7.76
CA GLN A 128 8.77 6.84 -9.03
C GLN A 128 7.96 8.15 -8.98
N LEU A 129 7.18 8.38 -7.92
CA LEU A 129 6.37 9.60 -7.78
C LEU A 129 7.26 10.87 -7.73
N ILE A 130 8.37 10.83 -6.98
CA ILE A 130 9.34 11.94 -6.92
C ILE A 130 9.93 12.25 -8.30
N LYS A 131 10.30 11.22 -9.07
CA LYS A 131 10.85 11.40 -10.43
C LYS A 131 9.80 11.99 -11.37
N THR A 132 8.57 11.50 -11.32
CA THR A 132 7.46 11.97 -12.14
C THR A 132 7.15 13.44 -11.86
N LYS A 133 7.01 13.85 -10.58
CA LYS A 133 6.83 15.26 -10.18
C LYS A 133 7.94 16.17 -10.72
N ARG A 134 9.21 15.80 -10.49
CA ARG A 134 10.37 16.56 -11.00
C ARG A 134 10.44 16.70 -12.52
N SER A 135 9.80 15.79 -13.27
CA SER A 135 9.73 15.87 -14.73
C SER A 135 8.65 16.83 -15.22
N LEU A 136 7.58 17.03 -14.43
CA LEU A 136 6.48 17.95 -14.73
C LEU A 136 6.84 19.42 -14.41
N ASP A 137 7.76 19.63 -13.45
CA ASP A 137 8.23 20.97 -13.06
C ASP A 137 9.30 21.56 -14.00
N LYS A 138 9.68 20.84 -15.07
CA LYS A 138 10.67 21.26 -16.07
C LYS A 138 10.00 21.69 -17.36
#